data_AF-A0A7V3T1L2-F1
#
_entry.id   AF-A0A7V3T1L2-F1
#
_cell.length_a   1.000
_cell.length_b   1.000
_cell.length_c   1.000
_cell.angle_alpha   90.00
_cell.angle_beta   90.00
_cell.angle_gamma   90.00
#
_symmetry.space_group_name_H-M   'P 1'
#
loop_
_entity.id
_entity.type
_entity.pdbx_description
1 polymer ?
#
loop_
_entity_poly.entity_id
_entity_poly.type
_entity_poly.pdbx_seq_one_letter_code
_entity_poly.pdbx_strand_id
1 'polypeptide(L)' 'MNRKGNIIDISIGDSSTVTLGAVEGRRDKSRLAGVRCIHTHPNGDAQLSTVDVNSLLSLKLDAMVALGVKDGSITGIFA' A
#
# COMPACT_ATOMS: atom_id res chain seq x y z
N MET A 1 0.11 -0.71 -7.37
CA MET A 1 -0.50 -0.93 -8.71
C MET A 1 -1.26 0.30 -9.18
N ASN A 2 -1.36 0.55 -10.49
CA ASN A 2 -2.16 1.66 -11.04
C ASN A 2 -3.64 1.27 -11.25
N ARG A 3 -4.49 2.22 -11.67
CA ARG A 3 -5.93 1.98 -11.95
C ARG A 3 -6.22 0.97 -13.06
N LYS A 4 -5.27 0.72 -13.96
CA LYS A 4 -5.38 -0.30 -15.02
C LYS A 4 -5.02 -1.70 -14.53
N GLY A 5 -4.61 -1.85 -13.27
CA GLY A 5 -4.17 -3.11 -12.69
C GLY A 5 -2.69 -3.43 -12.93
N ASN A 6 -1.92 -2.52 -13.53
CA ASN A 6 -0.49 -2.76 -13.77
C ASN A 6 0.29 -2.58 -12.46
N ILE A 7 1.22 -3.51 -12.20
CA ILE A 7 2.26 -3.32 -11.19
C ILE A 7 3.22 -2.25 -11.73
N ILE A 8 3.40 -1.19 -10.95
CA ILE A 8 4.25 -0.04 -11.33
C ILE A 8 5.47 0.09 -10.42
N ASP A 9 5.46 -0.61 -9.29
CA ASP A 9 6.53 -0.62 -8.30
C ASP A 9 6.37 -1.85 -7.39
N ILE A 10 7.50 -2.38 -6.91
CA ILE A 10 7.58 -3.46 -5.93
C ILE A 10 8.71 -3.09 -4.98
N SER A 11 8.41 -3.05 -3.69
CA SER A 11 9.37 -2.75 -2.64
C SER A 11 9.29 -3.77 -1.53
N ILE A 12 10.45 -4.08 -0.95
CA ILE A 12 10.60 -4.97 0.21
C ILE A 12 11.38 -4.18 1.24
N GLY A 13 10.83 -4.01 2.44
CA GLY A 13 11.44 -3.25 3.51
C GLY A 13 10.85 -3.61 4.87
N ASP A 14 11.41 -3.02 5.92
CA ASP A 14 10.80 -3.04 7.24
C ASP A 14 9.58 -2.12 7.30
N SER A 15 8.79 -2.25 8.37
CA SER A 15 7.50 -1.60 8.62
C SER A 15 7.51 -0.05 8.54
N SER A 16 8.68 0.56 8.37
CA SER A 16 8.93 2.00 8.55
C SER A 16 9.31 2.73 7.26
N THR A 17 9.75 2.03 6.21
CA THR A 17 10.59 2.70 5.20
C THR A 17 10.46 2.13 3.78
N VAL A 18 9.23 2.05 3.28
CA VAL A 18 9.01 1.83 1.85
C VAL A 18 8.57 3.13 1.18
N THR A 19 9.49 3.73 0.42
CA THR A 19 9.20 4.85 -0.46
C THR A 19 8.43 4.35 -1.68
N LEU A 20 7.12 4.61 -1.72
CA LEU A 20 6.37 4.57 -2.97
C LEU A 20 6.94 5.65 -3.89
N GLY A 21 7.63 5.23 -4.95
CA GLY A 21 8.19 6.14 -5.96
C GLY A 21 7.13 7.13 -6.45
N ALA A 22 7.55 8.36 -6.77
CA ALA A 22 6.64 9.38 -7.28
C ALA A 22 5.82 8.81 -8.44
N VAL A 23 4.49 8.82 -8.31
CA VAL A 23 3.61 8.30 -9.37
C VAL A 23 3.77 9.18 -10.60
N GLU A 24 4.46 8.67 -11.61
CA GLU A 24 4.62 9.36 -12.89
C GLU A 24 3.24 9.74 -13.46
N GLY A 25 3.09 11.01 -13.87
CA GLY A 25 1.84 11.52 -14.45
C GLY A 25 0.87 12.18 -13.46
N ARG A 26 1.23 12.35 -12.18
CA ARG A 26 0.44 13.13 -11.22
C ARG A 26 0.52 14.64 -11.53
N ARG A 27 -0.35 15.11 -12.43
CA ARG A 27 -0.41 16.52 -12.86
C ARG A 27 -0.89 17.48 -11.75
N ASP A 28 -1.65 16.97 -10.79
CA ASP A 28 -2.22 17.75 -9.69
C ASP A 28 -2.04 17.02 -8.35
N LYS A 29 -1.37 17.67 -7.41
CA LYS A 29 -1.11 17.16 -6.05
C LYS A 29 -2.36 17.21 -5.15
N SER A 30 -3.41 17.93 -5.55
CA SER A 30 -4.68 17.99 -4.82
C SER A 30 -5.44 16.66 -4.90
N ARG A 31 -5.31 15.94 -6.02
CA ARG A 31 -6.06 14.71 -6.33
C ARG A 31 -5.39 13.45 -5.78
N LEU A 32 -6.18 12.36 -5.75
CA LEU A 32 -5.66 11.03 -5.48
C LEU A 32 -4.59 10.64 -6.51
N ALA A 33 -3.63 9.84 -6.07
CA ALA A 33 -2.43 9.49 -6.82
C ALA A 33 -2.70 8.54 -8.00
N GLY A 34 -3.87 7.88 -8.06
CA GLY A 34 -4.13 6.86 -9.09
C GLY A 34 -3.41 5.54 -8.83
N VAL A 35 -2.96 5.34 -7.59
CA VAL A 35 -2.16 4.18 -7.16
C VAL A 35 -2.80 3.54 -5.95
N ARG A 36 -2.86 2.21 -5.97
CA ARG A 36 -3.30 1.36 -4.87
C ARG A 36 -2.08 0.65 -4.32
N CYS A 37 -1.88 0.71 -3.01
CA CYS A 37 -0.83 -0.02 -2.31
C CYS A 37 -1.40 -1.35 -1.81
N ILE A 38 -0.61 -2.41 -1.96
CA ILE A 38 -0.89 -3.73 -1.40
C ILE A 38 0.40 -4.11 -0.68
N HIS A 39 0.32 -4.33 0.63
CA HIS A 39 1.47 -4.71 1.43
C HIS A 39 1.14 -5.88 2.36
N THR A 40 2.17 -6.42 2.99
CA THR A 40 2.07 -7.63 3.80
C THR A 40 2.41 -7.29 5.24
N HIS A 41 1.64 -7.82 6.19
CA HIS A 41 1.92 -7.83 7.61
C HIS A 41 2.42 -9.23 8.01
N PRO A 42 3.74 -9.42 8.21
CA PRO A 42 4.33 -10.74 8.49
C PRO A 42 3.96 -11.34 9.85
N ASN A 43 3.32 -10.55 10.73
CA ASN A 43 2.82 -11.02 12.01
C ASN A 43 1.45 -11.73 11.90
N GLY A 44 0.81 -11.69 10.72
CA GLY A 44 -0.49 -12.29 10.46
C GLY A 44 -1.69 -11.40 10.82
N ASP A 45 -1.51 -10.17 11.30
CA ASP A 45 -2.63 -9.24 11.51
C ASP A 45 -2.89 -8.47 10.22
N ALA A 46 -4.02 -8.74 9.57
CA ALA A 46 -4.35 -8.11 8.30
C ALA A 46 -5.03 -6.74 8.46
N GLN A 47 -5.33 -6.29 9.67
CA GLN A 47 -5.95 -4.98 9.89
C GLN A 47 -5.01 -3.84 9.50
N LEU A 48 -5.60 -2.76 8.97
CA LEU A 48 -4.88 -1.53 8.70
C LEU A 48 -4.46 -0.88 10.03
N SER A 49 -3.16 -0.67 10.18
CA SER A 49 -2.57 0.06 11.28
C SER A 49 -2.72 1.58 11.09
N THR A 50 -2.46 2.35 12.13
CA THR A 50 -2.38 3.81 12.04
C THR A 50 -1.33 4.28 11.03
N VAL A 51 -0.23 3.54 10.87
CA VAL A 51 0.83 3.85 9.88
C VAL A 51 0.32 3.68 8.45
N ASP A 52 -0.48 2.64 8.20
CA ASP A 52 -1.10 2.38 6.90
C ASP A 52 -2.07 3.49 6.51
N VAL A 53 -2.93 3.89 7.46
CA VAL A 53 -3.90 4.98 7.26
C VAL A 53 -3.19 6.32 7.03
N ASN A 54 -2.15 6.62 7.79
CA ASN A 54 -1.36 7.83 7.60
C ASN A 54 -0.69 7.86 6.22
N SER A 55 -0.18 6.72 5.75
CA SER A 55 0.42 6.59 4.42
C SER A 55 -0.61 6.76 3.31
N LEU A 56 -1.78 6.12 3.44
CA LEU A 56 -2.92 6.29 2.55
C LEU A 56 -3.29 7.77 2.37
N LEU A 57 -3.43 8.50 3.47
CA LEU A 57 -3.80 9.92 3.48
C LEU A 57 -2.69 10.82 2.93
N SER A 58 -1.45 10.65 3.41
CA SER A 58 -0.31 11.52 3.09
C SER A 58 0.10 11.39 1.62
N LEU A 59 0.08 10.18 1.08
CA LEU A 59 0.39 9.92 -0.33
C LEU A 59 -0.84 10.13 -1.24
N LYS A 60 -2.03 10.28 -0.63
CA LYS A 60 -3.36 10.28 -1.27
C LYS A 60 -3.53 9.08 -2.20
N LEU A 61 -3.26 7.88 -1.71
CA LEU A 61 -3.46 6.65 -2.48
C LEU A 61 -4.95 6.46 -2.78
N ASP A 62 -5.25 5.76 -3.86
CA ASP A 62 -6.61 5.35 -4.19
C ASP A 62 -7.13 4.28 -3.22
N ALA A 63 -6.23 3.42 -2.72
CA ALA A 63 -6.52 2.38 -1.74
C ALA A 63 -5.24 1.91 -1.04
N MET A 64 -5.39 1.37 0.17
CA MET A 64 -4.35 0.68 0.93
C MET A 64 -4.89 -0.69 1.33
N VAL A 65 -4.19 -1.76 0.94
CA VAL A 65 -4.61 -3.13 1.21
C VAL A 65 -3.52 -3.83 2.02
N ALA A 66 -3.90 -4.37 3.18
CA ALA A 66 -3.00 -5.16 4.02
C ALA A 66 -3.34 -6.65 3.90
N LEU A 67 -2.30 -7.46 3.71
CA LEU A 67 -2.35 -8.91 3.71
C LEU A 67 -1.70 -9.43 4.99
N GLY A 68 -2.48 -10.01 5.88
CA GLY A 68 -1.91 -10.75 7.01
C GLY A 68 -1.29 -12.04 6.48
N VAL A 69 -0.01 -12.28 6.78
CA VAL A 69 0.69 -13.52 6.40
C VAL A 69 1.40 -14.09 7.61
N LYS A 70 1.20 -15.38 7.84
CA LYS A 70 1.86 -16.13 8.91
C LYS A 70 2.15 -17.55 8.42
N ASP A 71 3.38 -18.01 8.65
CA ASP A 71 3.83 -19.37 8.27
C ASP A 71 3.53 -19.72 6.79
N GLY A 72 3.75 -18.74 5.90
CA GLY A 72 3.51 -18.89 4.46
C GLY A 72 2.03 -18.89 4.04
N SER A 73 1.11 -18.71 4.97
CA SER A 73 -0.34 -18.71 4.74
C SER A 73 -0.94 -17.32 4.92
N ILE A 74 -1.94 -16.98 4.09
CA ILE A 74 -2.72 -15.74 4.25
C ILE A 74 -3.69 -15.93 5.41
N THR A 75 -3.66 -15.02 6.37
CA THR A 75 -4.54 -15.01 7.54
C THR A 75 -5.72 -14.06 7.37
N GLY A 76 -5.61 -13.06 6.48
CA GLY A 76 -6.68 -12.12 6.18
C GLY A 76 -6.29 -11.07 5.15
N ILE A 77 -7.28 -10.35 4.64
CA ILE A 77 -7.14 -9.27 3.67
C ILE A 77 -8.09 -8.13 4.07
N PHE A 78 -7.57 -6.91 4.26
CA PHE A 78 -8.36 -5.71 4.55
C PHE A 78 -7.96 -4.57 3.62
N ALA A 79 -8.93 -3.71 3.29
CA ALA A 79 -8.79 -2.60 2.34
C ALA A 79 -9.61 -1.38 2.76
#